data_AF-A0A423WFH7-F1
#
_entry.id   AF-A0A423WFH7-F1
#
_cell.length_a   1.000
_cell.length_b   1.000
_cell.length_c   1.000
_cell.angle_alpha   90.00
_cell.angle_beta   90.00
_cell.angle_gamma   90.00
#
_symmetry.space_group_name_H-M   'P 1'
#
loop_
_entity.id
_entity.type
_entity.pdbx_description
1 polymer ?
#
loop_
_entity_poly.entity_id
_entity_poly.type
_entity_poly.pdbx_seq_one_letter_code
_entity_poly.pdbx_strand_id
1 'polypeptide(L)'
;MRTSAALIFFSGLVASVYAHSADEYTTEDCSGDASYAHSPNSFFGDTEITIDDTTMAVKTEATLDSWSAYAEKTDDGDCAGDLLGNLDNNCHPVDTFIEGRRINCVKLEINAMGRKN
;
A
#
# COMPACT_ATOMS: atom_id res chain seq x y z
N MET A 1 14.09 11.17 -43.24
CA MET A 1 13.81 9.93 -42.47
C MET A 1 14.31 10.18 -41.05
N ARG A 2 13.40 10.35 -40.08
CA ARG A 2 13.75 10.52 -38.66
C ARG A 2 13.34 9.23 -37.97
N THR A 3 14.30 8.36 -37.72
CA THR A 3 14.14 7.18 -36.88
C THR A 3 14.24 7.64 -35.43
N SER A 4 13.10 7.77 -34.77
CA SER A 4 13.03 8.03 -33.33
C SER A 4 13.45 6.77 -32.57
N ALA A 5 14.45 6.90 -31.72
CA ALA A 5 14.88 5.84 -30.82
C ALA A 5 13.87 5.73 -29.66
N ALA A 6 13.27 4.55 -29.49
CA ALA A 6 12.50 4.20 -28.31
C ALA A 6 13.47 3.73 -27.22
N LEU A 7 13.64 4.54 -26.17
CA LEU A 7 14.33 4.16 -24.95
C LEU A 7 13.43 3.21 -24.16
N ILE A 8 13.76 1.94 -24.17
CA ILE A 8 13.13 0.94 -23.31
C ILE A 8 13.77 1.05 -21.93
N PHE A 9 13.11 1.75 -21.01
CA PHE A 9 13.46 1.70 -19.59
C PHE A 9 12.87 0.42 -18.99
N PHE A 10 13.66 -0.66 -18.96
CA PHE A 10 13.40 -1.78 -18.06
C PHE A 10 14.03 -1.45 -16.70
N SER A 11 13.30 -0.71 -15.86
CA SER A 11 13.56 -0.70 -14.42
C SER A 11 13.05 -2.01 -13.84
N GLY A 12 13.88 -3.06 -13.92
CA GLY A 12 13.70 -4.27 -13.13
C GLY A 12 13.86 -3.90 -11.65
N LEU A 13 12.73 -3.69 -10.97
CA LEU A 13 12.67 -3.54 -9.53
C LEU A 13 13.19 -4.84 -8.91
N VAL A 14 14.37 -4.77 -8.29
CA VAL A 14 14.97 -5.86 -7.52
C VAL A 14 14.06 -6.10 -6.32
N ALA A 15 13.23 -7.15 -6.39
CA ALA A 15 12.40 -7.58 -5.28
C ALA A 15 13.30 -8.04 -4.13
N SER A 16 13.36 -7.25 -3.07
CA SER A 16 13.91 -7.66 -1.78
C SER A 16 13.01 -8.77 -1.20
N VAL A 17 13.63 -9.81 -0.67
CA VAL A 17 12.96 -10.99 -0.05
C VAL A 17 12.15 -10.64 1.21
N TYR A 18 12.19 -9.37 1.64
CA TYR A 18 11.40 -8.78 2.73
C TYR A 18 10.63 -7.56 2.22
N ALA A 19 10.08 -7.65 1.00
CA ALA A 19 9.30 -6.57 0.43
C ALA A 19 7.93 -6.51 1.13
N HIS A 20 7.61 -5.31 1.60
CA HIS A 20 6.27 -4.89 1.96
C HIS A 20 6.00 -3.63 1.11
N SER A 21 4.83 -3.56 0.50
CA SER A 21 4.35 -2.37 -0.18
C SER A 21 2.88 -2.14 0.10
N ALA A 22 2.47 -0.88 0.05
CA ALA A 22 1.06 -0.50 0.02
C ALA A 22 0.90 0.62 -1.01
N ASP A 23 0.68 0.24 -2.25
CA ASP A 23 0.67 1.16 -3.38
C ASP A 23 -0.73 1.73 -3.59
N GLU A 24 -0.83 3.03 -3.81
CA GLU A 24 -2.10 3.73 -4.00
C GLU A 24 -2.44 3.91 -5.48
N TYR A 25 -3.72 3.71 -5.80
CA TYR A 25 -4.27 3.78 -7.15
C TYR A 25 -5.46 4.73 -7.20
N THR A 26 -5.53 5.50 -8.27
CA THR A 26 -6.69 6.36 -8.61
C THR A 26 -7.78 5.58 -9.38
N THR A 27 -7.69 4.25 -9.38
CA THR A 27 -8.68 3.31 -9.92
C THR A 27 -9.10 2.33 -8.82
N GLU A 28 -10.35 1.87 -8.85
CA GLU A 28 -10.88 0.97 -7.80
C GLU A 28 -10.34 -0.46 -7.89
N ASP A 29 -9.80 -0.86 -9.05
CA ASP A 29 -9.33 -2.22 -9.33
C ASP A 29 -7.80 -2.34 -9.36
N CYS A 30 -7.09 -1.28 -8.93
CA CYS A 30 -5.63 -1.18 -8.96
C CYS A 30 -5.03 -1.45 -10.35
N SER A 31 -5.78 -1.11 -11.40
CA SER A 31 -5.29 -1.20 -12.77
C SER A 31 -4.36 -0.04 -13.12
N GLY A 32 -3.39 -0.31 -14.00
CA GLY A 32 -2.39 0.68 -14.40
C GLY A 32 -1.19 0.75 -13.45
N ASP A 33 -0.46 1.86 -13.55
CA ASP A 33 0.67 2.15 -12.66
C ASP A 33 0.16 2.76 -11.35
N ALA A 34 0.85 2.45 -10.24
CA ALA A 34 0.56 3.07 -8.96
C ALA A 34 0.72 4.59 -9.05
N SER A 35 -0.28 5.32 -8.53
CA SER A 35 -0.24 6.78 -8.45
C SER A 35 0.71 7.23 -7.34
N TYR A 36 0.76 6.49 -6.23
CA TYR A 36 1.71 6.70 -5.15
C TYR A 36 2.25 5.33 -4.70
N ALA A 37 3.50 5.03 -5.07
CA ALA A 37 4.14 3.78 -4.69
C ALA A 37 4.82 3.92 -3.32
N HIS A 38 4.56 2.97 -2.42
CA HIS A 38 5.11 2.99 -1.07
C HIS A 38 5.82 1.68 -0.77
N SER A 39 7.11 1.76 -0.45
CA SER A 39 7.93 0.64 0.03
C SER A 39 8.46 0.96 1.42
N PRO A 40 7.62 0.82 2.47
CA PRO A 40 8.00 1.06 3.85
C PRO A 40 9.25 0.28 4.23
N ASN A 41 10.14 0.94 4.95
CA ASN A 41 11.31 0.29 5.52
C ASN A 41 11.09 0.08 7.02
N SER A 42 10.62 -1.12 7.36
CA SER A 42 10.40 -1.55 8.74
C SER A 42 11.65 -1.43 9.62
N PHE A 43 12.87 -1.45 9.05
CA PHE A 43 14.11 -1.26 9.79
C PHE A 43 14.28 0.17 10.33
N PHE A 44 13.68 1.17 9.68
CA PHE A 44 13.74 2.57 10.09
C PHE A 44 12.47 3.06 10.79
N GLY A 45 11.49 2.18 11.01
CA GLY A 45 10.24 2.50 11.69
C GLY A 45 9.14 3.05 10.79
N ASP A 46 9.42 3.25 9.49
CA ASP A 46 8.43 3.67 8.50
C ASP A 46 7.50 2.49 8.20
N THR A 47 6.42 2.38 8.97
CA THR A 47 5.45 1.28 8.89
C THR A 47 4.03 1.76 8.60
N GLU A 48 3.81 3.07 8.57
CA GLU A 48 2.50 3.68 8.41
C GLU A 48 2.48 4.50 7.13
N ILE A 49 1.39 4.37 6.38
CA ILE A 49 1.17 5.06 5.11
C ILE A 49 -0.19 5.72 5.18
N THR A 50 -0.16 7.05 5.14
CA THR A 50 -1.35 7.87 4.99
C THR A 50 -1.85 7.76 3.55
N ILE A 51 -3.16 7.56 3.39
CA ILE A 51 -3.83 7.49 2.09
C ILE A 51 -4.22 8.89 1.62
N ASP A 52 -3.93 9.21 0.37
CA ASP A 52 -4.32 10.45 -0.29
C ASP A 52 -5.84 10.49 -0.58
N ASP A 53 -6.42 11.68 -0.58
CA ASP A 53 -7.85 11.87 -0.79
C ASP A 53 -8.29 11.50 -2.22
N THR A 54 -7.36 11.49 -3.18
CA THR A 54 -7.62 11.07 -4.57
C THR A 54 -7.52 9.57 -4.79
N THR A 55 -6.99 8.83 -3.82
CA THR A 55 -6.85 7.37 -3.89
C THR A 55 -8.22 6.70 -3.89
N MET A 56 -8.40 5.74 -4.77
CA MET A 56 -9.61 4.91 -4.90
C MET A 56 -9.37 3.47 -4.43
N ALA A 57 -8.13 2.97 -4.54
CA ALA A 57 -7.77 1.67 -4.01
C ALA A 57 -6.31 1.64 -3.53
N VAL A 58 -6.04 0.73 -2.61
CA VAL A 58 -4.68 0.43 -2.14
C VAL A 58 -4.40 -1.03 -2.44
N LYS A 59 -3.25 -1.29 -3.05
CA LYS A 59 -2.74 -2.65 -3.24
C LYS A 59 -1.66 -2.93 -2.22
N THR A 60 -1.93 -3.88 -1.34
CA THR A 60 -0.99 -4.31 -0.31
C THR A 60 -0.25 -5.57 -0.74
N GLU A 61 1.03 -5.61 -0.42
CA GLU A 61 1.86 -6.80 -0.51
C GLU A 61 2.71 -6.88 0.76
N ALA A 62 2.70 -8.02 1.43
CA ALA A 62 3.59 -8.30 2.55
C ALA A 62 3.98 -9.79 2.53
N THR A 63 5.28 -10.08 2.69
CA THR A 63 5.78 -11.46 2.62
C THR A 63 5.66 -12.20 3.95
N LEU A 64 5.95 -11.52 5.07
CA LEU A 64 5.98 -12.12 6.42
C LEU A 64 5.11 -11.37 7.44
N ASP A 65 4.56 -10.25 7.00
CA ASP A 65 3.83 -9.29 7.82
C ASP A 65 2.39 -9.16 7.31
N SER A 66 1.59 -8.34 7.97
CA SER A 66 0.23 -8.04 7.54
C SER A 66 -0.01 -6.55 7.52
N TRP A 67 -0.89 -6.09 6.64
CA TRP A 67 -1.32 -4.70 6.61
C TRP A 67 -2.64 -4.54 7.36
N SER A 68 -2.74 -3.51 8.19
CA SER A 68 -3.95 -3.12 8.91
C SER A 68 -4.49 -1.82 8.33
N ALA A 69 -5.80 -1.74 8.10
CA ALA A 69 -6.48 -0.54 7.61
C ALA A 69 -7.14 0.24 8.74
N TYR A 70 -6.97 1.57 8.73
CA TYR A 70 -7.48 2.48 9.74
C TYR A 70 -8.39 3.54 9.12
N ALA A 71 -9.42 3.91 9.90
CA ALA A 71 -10.43 4.87 9.47
C ALA A 71 -9.95 6.33 9.51
N GLU A 72 -8.87 6.62 10.24
CA GLU A 72 -8.39 7.97 10.44
C GLU A 72 -6.86 8.02 10.35
N LYS A 73 -6.36 9.26 10.27
CA LYS A 73 -4.95 9.61 10.36
C LYS A 73 -4.81 10.83 11.26
N THR A 74 -3.70 10.95 11.98
CA THR A 74 -3.37 12.15 12.76
C THR A 74 -2.90 13.27 11.83
N ASP A 75 -2.88 14.50 12.34
CA ASP A 75 -2.28 15.65 11.62
C ASP A 75 -0.77 15.45 11.35
N ASP A 76 -0.12 14.60 12.15
CA ASP A 76 1.28 14.22 12.02
C ASP A 76 1.52 13.07 11.02
N GLY A 77 0.43 12.47 10.48
CA GLY A 77 0.47 11.43 9.45
C GLY A 77 0.44 9.99 9.97
N ASP A 78 0.20 9.77 11.26
CA ASP A 78 0.11 8.45 11.88
C ASP A 78 -1.31 7.85 11.72
N CYS A 79 -1.41 6.53 11.60
CA CYS A 79 -2.67 5.82 11.56
C CYS A 79 -3.41 5.91 12.90
N ALA A 80 -4.70 6.28 12.85
CA ALA A 80 -5.51 6.53 14.03
C ALA A 80 -6.97 6.04 13.85
N GLY A 81 -7.76 6.20 14.91
CA GLY A 81 -9.18 5.87 14.91
C GLY A 81 -9.46 4.37 14.90
N ASP A 82 -10.62 4.00 14.35
CA ASP A 82 -11.05 2.60 14.32
C ASP A 82 -10.21 1.76 13.36
N LEU A 83 -9.80 0.57 13.83
CA LEU A 83 -9.29 -0.50 12.96
C LEU A 83 -10.44 -1.03 12.09
N LEU A 84 -10.30 -0.92 10.78
CA LEU A 84 -11.28 -1.39 9.80
C LEU A 84 -11.10 -2.86 9.46
N GLY A 85 -9.87 -3.36 9.53
CA GLY A 85 -9.55 -4.76 9.30
C GLY A 85 -8.13 -4.97 8.81
N ASN A 86 -7.79 -6.23 8.54
CA ASN A 86 -6.53 -6.60 7.93
C ASN A 86 -6.69 -6.69 6.40
N LEU A 87 -5.73 -6.15 5.68
CA LEU A 87 -5.62 -6.22 4.24
C LEU A 87 -4.74 -7.43 3.86
N ASP A 88 -5.26 -8.28 2.99
CA ASP A 88 -4.48 -9.36 2.39
C ASP A 88 -3.62 -8.84 1.21
N ASN A 89 -2.84 -9.72 0.59
CA ASN A 89 -2.00 -9.36 -0.55
C ASN A 89 -2.84 -9.20 -1.83
N ASN A 90 -3.60 -8.11 -1.92
CA ASN A 90 -4.53 -7.84 -3.00
C ASN A 90 -4.84 -6.34 -3.11
N CYS A 91 -5.70 -6.00 -4.08
CA CYS A 91 -6.27 -4.67 -4.25
C CYS A 91 -7.51 -4.48 -3.36
N HIS A 92 -7.56 -3.34 -2.67
CA HIS A 92 -8.61 -2.98 -1.73
C HIS A 92 -9.16 -1.59 -2.05
N PRO A 93 -10.41 -1.48 -2.54
CA PRO A 93 -11.02 -0.17 -2.75
C PRO A 93 -11.23 0.55 -1.41
N VAL A 94 -10.74 1.78 -1.29
CA VAL A 94 -10.64 2.45 0.02
C VAL A 94 -12.00 2.82 0.60
N ASP A 95 -13.01 3.06 -0.23
CA ASP A 95 -14.35 3.47 0.22
C ASP A 95 -15.34 2.31 0.39
N THR A 96 -15.01 1.13 -0.13
CA THR A 96 -15.93 -0.03 -0.14
C THR A 96 -15.38 -1.28 0.56
N PHE A 97 -14.13 -1.25 1.03
CA PHE A 97 -13.56 -2.32 1.84
C PHE A 97 -14.40 -2.63 3.09
N ILE A 98 -14.88 -1.59 3.78
CA ILE A 98 -15.90 -1.68 4.82
C ILE A 98 -17.03 -0.72 4.46
N GLU A 99 -18.27 -1.22 4.38
CA GLU A 99 -19.42 -0.41 3.98
C GLU A 99 -19.58 0.84 4.86
N GLY A 100 -19.56 2.01 4.21
CA GLY A 100 -19.72 3.30 4.88
C GLY A 100 -18.48 3.82 5.62
N ARG A 101 -17.31 3.18 5.48
CA ARG A 101 -16.04 3.61 6.08
C ARG A 101 -14.93 3.65 5.04
N ARG A 102 -14.18 4.75 5.01
CA ARG A 102 -13.01 4.93 4.15
C ARG A 102 -11.73 4.50 4.87
N ILE A 103 -10.84 3.80 4.17
CA ILE A 103 -9.45 3.59 4.58
C ILE A 103 -8.68 4.90 4.40
N ASN A 104 -8.23 5.53 5.50
CA ASN A 104 -7.45 6.75 5.46
C ASN A 104 -5.97 6.54 5.80
N CYS A 105 -5.63 5.40 6.39
CA CYS A 105 -4.25 5.03 6.70
C CYS A 105 -4.09 3.52 6.72
N VAL A 106 -2.91 3.03 6.35
CA VAL A 106 -2.54 1.61 6.45
C VAL A 106 -1.24 1.45 7.23
N LYS A 107 -1.19 0.42 8.08
CA LYS A 107 -0.05 0.12 8.94
C LYS A 107 0.46 -1.28 8.71
N LEU A 108 1.78 -1.41 8.55
CA LEU A 108 2.46 -2.69 8.51
C LEU A 108 2.60 -3.23 9.93
N GLU A 109 1.84 -4.27 10.23
CA GLU A 109 1.98 -5.05 11.44
C GLU A 109 3.16 -6.00 11.27
N ILE A 110 4.31 -5.58 11.80
CA ILE A 110 5.53 -6.39 11.78
C ILE A 110 5.31 -7.61 12.68
N ASN A 111 5.05 -8.75 12.05
CA ASN A 111 4.97 -10.02 12.71
C ASN A 111 6.40 -10.57 12.82
N ALA A 112 7.09 -10.22 13.91
CA ALA A 112 8.44 -10.74 14.22
C ALA A 112 8.52 -12.29 14.30
N MET A 113 7.39 -12.99 14.20
CA MET A 113 7.29 -14.43 14.03
C MET A 113 6.29 -14.75 12.93
N GLY A 114 6.79 -15.14 11.76
CA GLY A 114 5.98 -15.60 10.63
C GLY A 114 4.95 -16.64 11.06
N ARG A 115 3.70 -16.20 11.23
CA ARG A 115 2.60 -17.08 11.58
C ARG A 115 2.00 -17.57 10.27
N LYS A 116 2.56 -18.68 9.78
CA LYS A 116 1.92 -19.55 8.80
C LYS A 116 0.54 -19.94 9.36
N ASN A 117 -0.52 -19.57 8.63
CA ASN A 117 -1.78 -20.31 8.72
C ASN A 117 -1.58 -21.71 8.14
#